data_AF-A0A3N5GP39-F1
#
_entry.id   AF-A0A3N5GP39-F1
#
_cell.length_a   1.000
_cell.length_b   1.000
_cell.length_c   1.000
_cell.angle_alpha   90.00
_cell.angle_beta   90.00
_cell.angle_gamma   90.00
#
_symmetry.space_group_name_H-M   'P 1'
#
loop_
_entity.id
_entity.type
_entity.pdbx_description
1 polymer ?
#
loop_
_entity_poly.entity_id
_entity_poly.type
_entity_poly.pdbx_seq_one_letter_code
_entity_poly.pdbx_strand_id
1 'polypeptide(L)'
;MEDLQTTVNGMGQRIKEMRTKGYVFEKDLESKAADFAKQWSALQPSLLSQINTQAATLQGAIRSIDLKMTQLAGLRANLSAARPLMTTIQAEMDLLEDKVRSAEGTINGMYNSFNSQVSAVKGHLAEVDRMLKELAEATFKLLPTEGGIMSVKAVWCKDVKERDDDPEGVLFLTDQRLIFEQREEVATKKVLFITTEKKKVQELEWEAPVALVDEIKTSKQGMMKNEDHLDIRFASGAPMQTIHLHIWQPCETWLALINRAKSKDFDQTRAVAIDQAAVDKVKSLPSQCPSCGANLDQVVLRGQEQVKCEYCGFVIRL
;
A
#
# COMPACT_ATOMS: atom_id res chain seq x y z
N MET A 1 4.48 -21.10 8.35
CA MET A 1 4.72 -20.67 9.75
C MET A 1 6.04 -19.93 9.89
N GLU A 2 7.16 -20.46 9.37
CA GLU A 2 8.48 -19.81 9.48
C GLU A 2 8.56 -18.43 8.80
N ASP A 3 7.93 -18.26 7.63
CA ASP A 3 7.83 -16.94 6.96
C ASP A 3 7.00 -15.93 7.76
N LEU A 4 5.92 -16.38 8.42
CA LEU A 4 5.11 -15.51 9.27
C LEU A 4 5.87 -15.06 10.52
N GLN A 5 6.57 -15.98 11.18
CA GLN A 5 7.42 -15.66 12.32
C GLN A 5 8.50 -14.64 11.94
N THR A 6 9.17 -14.85 10.80
CA THR A 6 10.17 -13.91 10.27
C THR A 6 9.56 -12.54 9.98
N THR A 7 8.40 -12.52 9.33
CA THR A 7 7.67 -11.28 9.01
C THR A 7 7.29 -10.51 10.28
N VAL A 8 6.72 -11.19 11.28
CA VAL A 8 6.30 -10.58 12.55
C VAL A 8 7.50 -10.01 13.32
N ASN A 9 8.57 -10.80 13.46
CA ASN A 9 9.75 -10.38 14.21
C ASN A 9 10.54 -9.26 13.51
N GLY A 10 10.54 -9.23 12.17
CA GLY A 10 11.22 -8.19 11.39
C GLY A 10 10.45 -6.87 11.26
N MET A 11 9.14 -6.86 11.56
CA MET A 11 8.27 -5.71 11.28
C MET A 11 8.70 -4.44 12.04
N GLY A 12 9.03 -4.57 13.32
CA GLY A 12 9.47 -3.42 14.14
C GLY A 12 10.75 -2.77 13.61
N GLN A 13 11.73 -3.58 13.18
CA GLN A 13 12.98 -3.08 12.60
C GLN A 13 12.74 -2.37 11.27
N ARG A 14 11.87 -2.92 10.42
CA ARG A 14 11.48 -2.30 9.15
C ARG A 14 10.82 -0.92 9.35
N ILE A 15 9.91 -0.80 10.32
CA ILE A 15 9.29 0.48 10.66
C ILE A 15 10.35 1.48 11.14
N LYS A 16 11.28 1.05 11.99
CA LYS A 16 12.40 1.90 12.45
C LYS A 16 13.24 2.41 11.28
N GLU A 17 13.53 1.56 10.29
CA GLU A 17 14.24 1.98 9.07
C GLU A 17 13.46 3.02 8.27
N MET A 18 12.14 2.86 8.13
CA MET A 18 11.30 3.88 7.48
C MET A 18 11.33 5.22 8.22
N ARG A 19 11.34 5.22 9.56
CA ARG A 19 11.50 6.45 10.34
C ARG A 19 12.82 7.14 10.01
N THR A 20 13.92 6.38 9.93
CA THR A 20 15.23 6.95 9.56
C THR A 20 15.27 7.51 8.13
N LYS A 21 14.45 6.96 7.23
CA LYS A 21 14.26 7.44 5.85
C LYS A 21 13.27 8.62 5.75
N GLY A 22 12.71 9.09 6.86
CA GLY A 22 11.85 10.27 6.90
C GLY A 22 10.34 9.99 6.88
N TYR A 23 9.88 8.75 7.13
CA TYR A 23 8.45 8.49 7.28
C TYR A 23 7.89 9.03 8.60
N VAL A 24 6.93 9.94 8.52
CA VAL A 24 6.44 10.73 9.68
C VAL A 24 5.02 10.42 10.13
N PHE A 25 4.27 9.56 9.43
CA PHE A 25 2.86 9.27 9.72
C PHE A 25 2.67 7.94 10.47
N GLU A 26 1.42 7.66 10.87
CA GLU A 26 1.02 6.40 11.50
C GLU A 26 1.85 6.04 12.74
N LYS A 27 1.76 6.89 13.76
CA LYS A 27 2.46 6.74 15.06
C LYS A 27 2.20 5.43 15.81
N ASP A 28 1.17 4.68 15.43
CA ASP A 28 0.76 3.43 16.06
C ASP A 28 1.36 2.18 15.36
N LEU A 29 2.16 2.35 14.31
CA LEU A 29 2.80 1.21 13.63
C LEU A 29 3.71 0.42 14.57
N GLU A 30 4.49 1.11 15.40
CA GLU A 30 5.43 0.50 16.34
C GLU A 30 4.72 -0.35 17.40
N SER A 31 3.63 0.17 17.97
CA SER A 31 2.82 -0.58 18.94
C SER A 31 2.12 -1.76 18.27
N LYS A 32 1.57 -1.58 17.06
CA LYS A 32 0.92 -2.65 16.29
C LYS A 32 1.89 -3.79 15.96
N ALA A 33 3.12 -3.48 15.55
CA ALA A 33 4.16 -4.48 15.31
C ALA A 33 4.53 -5.24 16.59
N ALA A 34 4.66 -4.54 17.72
CA ALA A 34 4.91 -5.17 19.01
C ALA A 34 3.74 -6.10 19.43
N ASP A 35 2.50 -5.70 19.16
CA ASP A 35 1.33 -6.51 19.48
C ASP A 35 1.22 -7.75 18.59
N PHE A 36 1.62 -7.67 17.31
CA PHE A 36 1.75 -8.88 16.48
C PHE A 36 2.79 -9.86 17.03
N ALA A 37 3.94 -9.37 17.51
CA ALA A 37 4.95 -10.22 18.13
C ALA A 37 4.40 -10.93 19.38
N LYS A 38 3.68 -10.21 20.24
CA LYS A 38 3.02 -10.79 21.42
C LYS A 38 1.96 -11.83 21.01
N GLN A 39 1.08 -11.49 20.08
CA GLN A 39 0.04 -12.40 19.59
C GLN A 39 0.63 -13.68 18.99
N TRP A 40 1.68 -13.57 18.18
CA TRP A 40 2.37 -14.73 17.62
C TRP A 40 2.99 -15.62 18.71
N SER A 41 3.64 -15.01 19.71
CA SER A 41 4.25 -15.75 20.82
C SER A 41 3.23 -16.57 21.63
N ALA A 42 1.98 -16.11 21.70
CA ALA A 42 0.89 -16.83 22.34
C ALA A 42 0.24 -17.88 21.40
N LEU A 43 0.07 -17.54 20.11
CA LEU A 43 -0.59 -18.38 19.12
C LEU A 43 0.25 -19.60 18.72
N GLN A 44 1.56 -19.41 18.49
CA GLN A 44 2.44 -20.44 17.95
C GLN A 44 2.47 -21.72 18.82
N PRO A 45 2.67 -21.66 20.15
CA PRO A 45 2.66 -22.86 20.97
C PRO A 45 1.31 -23.59 20.95
N SER A 46 0.20 -22.82 20.98
CA SER A 46 -1.15 -23.38 20.90
C SER A 46 -1.39 -24.10 19.58
N LEU A 47 -0.96 -23.49 18.47
CA LEU A 47 -1.05 -24.08 17.13
C LEU A 47 -0.24 -25.38 17.04
N LEU A 48 1.00 -25.39 17.53
CA LEU A 48 1.85 -26.58 17.55
C LEU A 48 1.26 -27.70 18.43
N SER A 49 0.72 -27.34 19.60
CA SER A 49 0.04 -28.29 20.47
C SER A 49 -1.18 -28.89 19.78
N GLN A 50 -1.98 -28.08 19.10
CA GLN A 50 -3.16 -28.54 18.37
C GLN A 50 -2.77 -29.45 17.20
N ILE A 51 -1.74 -29.09 16.43
CA ILE A 51 -1.19 -29.93 15.35
C ILE A 51 -0.78 -31.30 15.91
N ASN A 52 -0.04 -31.33 17.02
CA ASN A 52 0.42 -32.58 17.62
C ASN A 52 -0.75 -33.45 18.12
N THR A 53 -1.75 -32.84 18.77
CA THR A 53 -2.95 -33.56 19.23
C THR A 53 -3.74 -34.16 18.07
N GLN A 54 -3.93 -33.40 16.99
CA GLN A 54 -4.63 -33.90 15.79
C GLN A 54 -3.81 -35.00 15.11
N ALA A 55 -2.50 -34.82 14.96
CA ALA A 55 -1.61 -35.83 14.37
C ALA A 55 -1.64 -37.15 15.17
N ALA A 56 -1.58 -37.09 16.50
CA ALA A 56 -1.67 -38.28 17.34
C ALA A 56 -3.03 -39.01 17.19
N THR A 57 -4.11 -38.25 17.11
CA THR A 57 -5.48 -38.79 16.91
C THR A 57 -5.60 -39.49 15.56
N LEU A 58 -5.13 -38.85 14.48
CA LEU A 58 -5.12 -39.40 13.13
C LEU A 58 -4.22 -40.64 13.03
N GLN A 59 -3.05 -40.62 13.65
CA GLN A 59 -2.14 -41.77 13.67
C GLN A 59 -2.77 -42.97 14.39
N GLY A 60 -3.52 -42.75 15.48
CA GLY A 60 -4.28 -43.80 16.15
C GLY A 60 -5.35 -44.42 15.24
N ALA A 61 -6.06 -43.60 14.46
CA ALA A 61 -7.06 -44.06 13.51
C ALA A 61 -6.43 -44.90 12.37
N ILE A 62 -5.28 -44.47 11.84
CA ILE A 62 -4.54 -45.23 10.81
C ILE A 62 -4.15 -46.62 11.35
N ARG A 63 -3.56 -46.69 12.55
CA ARG A 63 -3.15 -47.98 13.16
C ARG A 63 -4.34 -48.93 13.35
N SER A 64 -5.52 -48.41 13.72
CA SER A 64 -6.74 -49.20 13.82
C SER A 64 -7.15 -49.81 12.47
N ILE A 65 -7.09 -49.02 11.41
CA ILE A 65 -7.39 -49.47 10.04
C ILE A 65 -6.36 -50.53 9.60
N ASP A 66 -5.07 -50.31 9.86
CA ASP A 66 -3.99 -51.27 9.52
C ASP A 66 -4.19 -52.65 10.16
N LEU A 67 -4.59 -52.67 11.44
CA LEU A 67 -4.89 -53.93 12.15
C LEU A 67 -6.07 -54.67 11.51
N LYS A 68 -7.14 -53.95 11.14
CA LYS A 68 -8.31 -54.54 10.46
C LYS A 68 -7.97 -55.01 9.04
N MET A 69 -7.12 -54.27 8.31
CA MET A 69 -6.61 -54.68 7.01
C MET A 69 -5.78 -55.96 7.11
N THR A 70 -4.96 -56.09 8.14
CA THR A 70 -4.20 -57.32 8.43
C THR A 70 -5.13 -58.50 8.73
N GLN A 71 -6.17 -58.28 9.54
CA GLN A 71 -7.19 -59.29 9.82
C GLN A 71 -7.95 -59.72 8.55
N LEU A 72 -8.33 -58.75 7.71
CA LEU A 72 -8.99 -58.99 6.44
C LEU A 72 -8.12 -59.83 5.50
N ALA A 73 -6.81 -59.57 5.46
CA ALA A 73 -5.87 -60.37 4.68
C ALA A 73 -5.80 -61.84 5.15
N GLY A 74 -6.03 -62.12 6.44
CA GLY A 74 -6.13 -63.47 6.97
C GLY A 74 -7.43 -64.21 6.58
N LEU A 75 -8.49 -63.48 6.23
CA LEU A 75 -9.81 -64.03 5.88
C LEU A 75 -10.01 -64.28 4.38
N ARG A 76 -8.95 -64.21 3.57
CA ARG A 76 -9.01 -64.31 2.08
C ARG A 76 -9.71 -65.57 1.57
N ALA A 77 -9.64 -66.69 2.31
CA ALA A 77 -10.30 -67.95 1.94
C ALA A 77 -11.78 -68.02 2.38
N ASN A 78 -12.27 -67.05 3.18
CA ASN A 78 -13.63 -67.04 3.73
C ASN A 78 -14.35 -65.71 3.40
N LEU A 79 -14.94 -65.67 2.20
CA LEU A 79 -15.61 -64.49 1.65
C LEU A 79 -16.81 -64.00 2.47
N SER A 80 -17.56 -64.90 3.12
CA SER A 80 -18.72 -64.50 3.93
C SER A 80 -18.30 -63.76 5.20
N ALA A 81 -17.18 -64.15 5.81
CA ALA A 81 -16.59 -63.47 6.96
C ALA A 81 -15.82 -62.19 6.58
N ALA A 82 -15.25 -62.10 5.38
CA ALA A 82 -14.48 -60.96 4.92
C ALA A 82 -15.33 -59.72 4.55
N ARG A 83 -16.54 -59.93 4.00
CA ARG A 83 -17.41 -58.84 3.52
C ARG A 83 -17.77 -57.80 4.59
N PRO A 84 -18.26 -58.17 5.79
CA PRO A 84 -18.59 -57.18 6.82
C PRO A 84 -17.37 -56.35 7.26
N LEU A 85 -16.21 -57.00 7.37
CA LEU A 85 -14.97 -56.33 7.77
C LEU A 85 -14.50 -55.31 6.72
N MET A 86 -14.65 -55.62 5.43
CA MET A 86 -14.39 -54.66 4.35
C MET A 86 -15.29 -53.42 4.46
N THR A 87 -16.59 -53.60 4.70
CA THR A 87 -17.53 -52.49 4.88
C THR A 87 -17.16 -51.62 6.08
N THR A 88 -16.73 -52.23 7.19
CA THR A 88 -16.24 -51.50 8.36
C THR A 88 -14.98 -50.70 8.04
N ILE A 89 -14.02 -51.28 7.33
CA ILE A 89 -12.79 -50.60 6.93
C ILE A 89 -13.10 -49.39 6.05
N GLN A 90 -13.99 -49.55 5.06
CA GLN A 90 -14.40 -48.44 4.19
C GLN A 90 -15.00 -47.28 5.00
N ALA A 91 -15.94 -47.57 5.90
CA ALA A 91 -16.55 -46.54 6.75
C ALA A 91 -15.53 -45.85 7.69
N GLU A 92 -14.55 -46.59 8.19
CA GLU A 92 -13.47 -46.01 9.00
C GLU A 92 -12.50 -45.15 8.20
N MET A 93 -12.25 -45.50 6.94
CA MET A 93 -11.47 -44.67 6.01
C MET A 93 -12.20 -43.37 5.67
N ASP A 94 -13.51 -43.44 5.38
CA ASP A 94 -14.32 -42.25 5.12
C ASP A 94 -14.33 -41.31 6.35
N LEU A 95 -14.51 -41.88 7.55
CA LEU A 95 -14.43 -41.11 8.80
C LEU A 95 -13.03 -40.52 9.04
N LEU A 96 -11.95 -41.22 8.65
CA LEU A 96 -10.60 -40.71 8.75
C LEU A 96 -10.41 -39.50 7.83
N GLU A 97 -10.92 -39.56 6.60
CA GLU A 97 -10.87 -38.43 5.67
C GLU A 97 -11.59 -37.20 6.24
N ASP A 98 -12.80 -37.38 6.79
CA ASP A 98 -13.55 -36.31 7.44
C ASP A 98 -12.80 -35.71 8.63
N LYS A 99 -12.12 -36.54 9.43
CA LYS A 99 -11.29 -36.07 10.54
C LYS A 99 -10.08 -35.27 10.07
N VAL A 100 -9.43 -35.68 8.98
CA VAL A 100 -8.32 -34.91 8.38
C VAL A 100 -8.82 -33.53 7.95
N ARG A 101 -9.93 -33.47 7.19
CA ARG A 101 -10.52 -32.20 6.73
C ARG A 101 -10.89 -31.28 7.89
N SER A 102 -11.46 -31.83 8.96
CA SER A 102 -11.83 -31.08 10.17
C SER A 102 -10.58 -30.55 10.92
N ALA A 103 -9.54 -31.37 11.04
CA ALA A 103 -8.28 -30.97 11.65
C ALA A 103 -7.61 -29.83 10.85
N GLU A 104 -7.55 -29.96 9.53
CA GLU A 104 -7.04 -28.91 8.64
C GLU A 104 -7.84 -27.61 8.77
N GLY A 105 -9.18 -27.70 8.74
CA GLY A 105 -10.05 -26.53 8.91
C GLY A 105 -9.83 -25.81 10.24
N THR A 106 -9.65 -26.57 11.32
CA THR A 106 -9.37 -26.01 12.66
C THR A 106 -8.02 -25.30 12.70
N ILE A 107 -6.96 -25.94 12.21
CA ILE A 107 -5.59 -25.39 12.18
C ILE A 107 -5.56 -24.13 11.29
N ASN A 108 -6.17 -24.18 10.11
CA ASN A 108 -6.25 -23.05 9.20
C ASN A 108 -7.05 -21.89 9.81
N GLY A 109 -8.16 -22.16 10.50
CA GLY A 109 -8.96 -21.13 11.17
C GLY A 109 -8.16 -20.35 12.22
N MET A 110 -7.34 -21.05 13.02
CA MET A 110 -6.48 -20.43 14.03
C MET A 110 -5.40 -19.53 13.42
N TYR A 111 -4.90 -19.89 12.24
CA TYR A 111 -3.78 -19.20 11.58
C TYR A 111 -4.23 -18.06 10.65
N ASN A 112 -5.29 -18.26 9.87
CA ASN A 112 -5.64 -17.41 8.73
C ASN A 112 -5.97 -15.97 9.11
N SER A 113 -6.71 -15.76 10.21
CA SER A 113 -7.08 -14.41 10.66
C SER A 113 -5.84 -13.60 11.05
N PHE A 114 -4.93 -14.20 11.82
CA PHE A 114 -3.69 -13.54 12.22
C PHE A 114 -2.78 -13.29 11.02
N ASN A 115 -2.61 -14.29 10.15
CA ASN A 115 -1.81 -14.16 8.94
C ASN A 115 -2.33 -13.07 8.00
N SER A 116 -3.65 -12.94 7.85
CA SER A 116 -4.29 -11.88 7.07
C SER A 116 -3.93 -10.50 7.60
N GLN A 117 -4.07 -10.28 8.91
CA GLN A 117 -3.75 -8.99 9.55
C GLN A 117 -2.28 -8.60 9.40
N VAL A 118 -1.37 -9.56 9.60
CA VAL A 118 0.07 -9.34 9.41
C VAL A 118 0.39 -9.06 7.94
N SER A 119 -0.22 -9.79 7.01
CA SER A 119 -0.02 -9.62 5.57
C SER A 119 -0.49 -8.25 5.08
N ALA A 120 -1.62 -7.74 5.60
CA ALA A 120 -2.12 -6.42 5.27
C ALA A 120 -1.12 -5.32 5.69
N VAL A 121 -0.57 -5.39 6.91
CA VAL A 121 0.45 -4.44 7.36
C VAL A 121 1.76 -4.60 6.59
N LYS A 122 2.19 -5.84 6.30
CA LYS A 122 3.38 -6.10 5.47
C LYS A 122 3.27 -5.46 4.09
N GLY A 123 2.09 -5.56 3.46
CA GLY A 123 1.77 -4.97 2.17
C GLY A 123 1.83 -3.44 2.23
N HIS A 124 1.12 -2.83 3.18
CA HIS A 124 1.16 -1.38 3.40
C HIS A 124 2.58 -0.84 3.61
N LEU A 125 3.37 -1.50 4.46
CA LEU A 125 4.78 -1.18 4.67
C LEU A 125 5.60 -1.27 3.37
N ALA A 126 5.27 -2.17 2.45
CA ALA A 126 5.92 -2.22 1.13
C ALA A 126 5.57 -1.03 0.24
N GLU A 127 4.35 -0.52 0.33
CA GLU A 127 3.95 0.70 -0.37
C GLU A 127 4.67 1.93 0.19
N VAL A 128 4.79 2.04 1.52
CA VAL A 128 5.57 3.10 2.18
C VAL A 128 7.05 3.04 1.79
N ASP A 129 7.67 1.86 1.84
CA ASP A 129 9.07 1.69 1.41
C ASP A 129 9.28 2.11 -0.04
N ARG A 130 8.35 1.73 -0.93
CA ARG A 130 8.39 2.13 -2.34
C ARG A 130 8.28 3.64 -2.47
N MET A 131 7.33 4.27 -1.77
CA MET A 131 7.16 5.72 -1.77
C MET A 131 8.40 6.46 -1.29
N LEU A 132 9.03 6.02 -0.20
CA LEU A 132 10.27 6.61 0.31
C LEU A 132 11.42 6.46 -0.70
N LYS A 133 11.49 5.32 -1.39
CA LYS A 133 12.48 5.11 -2.45
C LYS A 133 12.25 6.07 -3.63
N GLU A 134 11.01 6.18 -4.10
CA GLU A 134 10.68 7.09 -5.21
C GLU A 134 11.00 8.55 -4.85
N LEU A 135 10.72 8.97 -3.62
CA LEU A 135 11.07 10.31 -3.11
C LEU A 135 12.58 10.54 -3.03
N ALA A 136 13.35 9.53 -2.61
CA ALA A 136 14.80 9.64 -2.54
C ALA A 136 15.43 9.82 -3.94
N GLU A 137 14.79 9.27 -4.97
CA GLU A 137 15.21 9.36 -6.37
C GLU A 137 14.61 10.55 -7.13
N ALA A 138 13.68 11.28 -6.51
CA ALA A 138 12.98 12.41 -7.13
C ALA A 138 13.90 13.63 -7.35
N THR A 139 13.56 14.40 -8.38
CA THR A 139 14.20 15.65 -8.78
C THR A 139 13.75 16.84 -7.92
N PHE A 140 12.57 16.75 -7.32
CA PHE A 140 12.07 17.73 -6.35
C PHE A 140 12.52 17.41 -4.93
N LYS A 141 12.31 18.37 -4.02
CA LYS A 141 12.51 18.20 -2.58
C LYS A 141 11.21 18.43 -1.83
N LEU A 142 11.02 17.67 -0.77
CA LEU A 142 9.96 17.94 0.19
C LEU A 142 10.28 19.24 0.95
N LEU A 143 9.25 20.02 1.23
CA LEU A 143 9.34 21.17 2.11
C LEU A 143 9.67 20.73 3.54
N PRO A 144 10.30 21.60 4.35
CA PRO A 144 10.40 21.36 5.79
C PRO A 144 9.04 20.96 6.37
N THR A 145 9.03 19.91 7.18
CA THR A 145 7.84 19.30 7.82
C THR A 145 6.85 18.58 6.89
N GLU A 146 7.02 18.64 5.57
CA GLU A 146 6.23 17.85 4.62
C GLU A 146 6.61 16.36 4.70
N GLY A 147 5.61 15.50 4.66
CA GLY A 147 5.79 14.05 4.67
C GLY A 147 5.12 13.39 3.48
N GLY A 148 5.80 12.41 2.88
CA GLY A 148 5.21 11.54 1.85
C GLY A 148 4.16 10.59 2.43
N ILE A 149 3.02 10.49 1.75
CA ILE A 149 1.91 9.59 2.10
C ILE A 149 1.91 8.37 1.19
N MET A 150 1.96 8.57 -0.14
CA MET A 150 1.86 7.51 -1.13
C MET A 150 2.57 7.90 -2.42
N SER A 151 3.04 6.91 -3.18
CA SER A 151 3.41 7.09 -4.58
C SER A 151 2.88 5.94 -5.45
N VAL A 152 2.58 6.27 -6.70
CA VAL A 152 2.14 5.31 -7.72
C VAL A 152 2.71 5.67 -9.08
N LYS A 153 2.97 4.65 -9.91
CA LYS A 153 3.17 4.87 -11.34
C LYS A 153 1.90 5.52 -11.92
N ALA A 154 2.08 6.55 -12.73
CA ALA A 154 0.98 7.25 -13.36
C ALA A 154 1.33 7.67 -14.79
N VAL A 155 0.30 7.83 -15.62
CA VAL A 155 0.37 8.57 -16.88
C VAL A 155 -0.41 9.86 -16.71
N TRP A 156 0.20 10.99 -17.05
CA TRP A 156 -0.50 12.27 -17.11
C TRP A 156 -1.11 12.47 -18.49
N CYS A 157 -2.39 12.15 -18.61
CA CYS A 157 -3.12 12.24 -19.85
C CYS A 157 -3.41 13.71 -20.20
N LYS A 158 -2.96 14.17 -21.38
CA LYS A 158 -3.19 15.55 -21.84
C LYS A 158 -4.63 15.76 -22.35
N ASP A 159 -5.39 14.68 -22.52
CA ASP A 159 -6.80 14.66 -22.89
C ASP A 159 -7.53 13.55 -22.10
N VAL A 160 -8.84 13.40 -22.30
CA VAL A 160 -9.69 12.40 -21.61
C VAL A 160 -9.26 10.96 -21.91
N LYS A 161 -8.57 10.74 -23.03
CA LYS A 161 -8.05 9.43 -23.41
C LYS A 161 -6.53 9.46 -23.39
N GLU A 162 -5.94 8.45 -22.75
CA GLU A 162 -4.49 8.22 -22.77
C GLU A 162 -3.98 8.00 -24.20
N ARG A 163 -2.81 8.60 -24.49
CA ARG A 163 -2.11 8.53 -25.76
C ARG A 163 -0.67 8.07 -25.54
N ASP A 164 -0.08 7.46 -26.56
CA ASP A 164 1.30 6.95 -26.52
C ASP A 164 2.37 8.03 -26.25
N ASP A 165 2.04 9.32 -26.39
CA ASP A 165 2.93 10.45 -26.14
C ASP A 165 2.61 11.22 -24.83
N ASP A 166 1.68 10.69 -24.04
CA ASP A 166 1.36 11.26 -22.73
C ASP A 166 2.47 10.90 -21.72
N PRO A 167 2.92 11.86 -20.88
CA PRO A 167 4.04 11.63 -19.96
C PRO A 167 3.80 10.48 -19.00
N GLU A 168 4.70 9.49 -18.99
CA GLU A 168 4.75 8.45 -17.96
C GLU A 168 5.65 8.88 -16.80
N GLY A 169 5.22 8.60 -15.57
CA GLY A 169 5.96 9.03 -14.40
C GLY A 169 5.46 8.47 -13.08
N VAL A 170 5.73 9.22 -12.02
CA VAL A 170 5.33 8.88 -10.66
C VAL A 170 4.50 10.02 -10.11
N LEU A 171 3.28 9.68 -9.68
CA LEU A 171 2.42 10.55 -8.89
C LEU A 171 2.75 10.35 -7.42
N PHE A 172 3.02 11.44 -6.72
CA PHE A 172 3.24 11.48 -5.28
C PHE A 172 2.11 12.24 -4.60
N LEU A 173 1.71 11.72 -3.44
CA LEU A 173 0.85 12.41 -2.50
C LEU A 173 1.64 12.67 -1.22
N THR A 174 1.67 13.93 -0.79
CA THR A 174 2.17 14.35 0.52
C THR A 174 1.02 14.90 1.36
N ASP A 175 1.28 15.25 2.63
CA ASP A 175 0.30 15.96 3.45
C ASP A 175 0.00 17.39 2.98
N GLN A 176 0.73 17.89 1.97
CA GLN A 176 0.63 19.27 1.49
C GLN A 176 0.37 19.38 -0.02
N ARG A 177 0.83 18.43 -0.84
CA ARG A 177 0.86 18.53 -2.30
C ARG A 177 0.52 17.22 -3.00
N LEU A 178 -0.08 17.37 -4.17
CA LEU A 178 0.01 16.39 -5.26
C LEU A 178 1.16 16.80 -6.17
N ILE A 179 2.01 15.86 -6.53
CA ILE A 179 3.23 16.12 -7.31
C ILE A 179 3.33 15.04 -8.37
N PHE A 180 3.56 15.43 -9.63
CA PHE A 180 3.82 14.48 -10.70
C PHE A 180 5.20 14.76 -11.31
N GLU A 181 6.05 13.75 -11.23
CA GLU A 181 7.35 13.74 -11.89
C GLU A 181 7.28 12.80 -13.09
N GLN A 182 7.55 13.32 -14.29
CA GLN A 182 7.78 12.47 -15.47
C GLN A 182 9.05 11.67 -15.23
N ARG A 183 9.01 10.37 -15.53
CA ARG A 183 10.15 9.46 -15.34
C ARG A 183 10.04 8.30 -16.32
N GLU A 184 10.63 8.45 -17.50
CA GLU A 184 10.53 7.45 -18.58
C GLU A 184 11.73 7.46 -19.54
N GLU A 185 11.85 6.41 -20.36
CA GLU A 185 12.80 6.37 -21.49
C GLU A 185 12.10 6.75 -22.80
N VAL A 186 12.31 7.98 -23.26
CA VAL A 186 11.73 8.46 -24.52
C VAL A 186 12.67 8.15 -25.68
N ALA A 187 12.13 7.58 -26.76
CA ALA A 187 12.86 7.38 -28.01
C ALA A 187 13.14 8.74 -28.68
N THR A 188 14.40 9.16 -28.77
CA THR A 188 14.78 10.46 -29.36
C THR A 188 15.02 10.39 -30.87
N LYS A 189 15.31 9.19 -31.41
CA LYS A 189 15.47 8.98 -32.86
C LYS A 189 14.86 7.65 -33.30
N LYS A 190 14.11 7.71 -34.40
CA LYS A 190 13.58 6.54 -35.11
C LYS A 190 14.08 6.56 -36.56
N VAL A 191 14.64 5.45 -37.04
CA VAL A 191 15.01 5.25 -38.45
C VAL A 191 14.27 4.00 -38.95
N LEU A 192 13.42 4.14 -39.97
CA LEU A 192 12.61 3.04 -40.53
C LEU A 192 11.91 2.20 -39.44
N PHE A 193 11.16 2.86 -38.55
CA PHE A 193 10.45 2.23 -37.41
C PHE A 193 11.34 1.58 -36.33
N ILE A 194 12.66 1.66 -36.45
CA ILE A 194 13.60 1.16 -35.43
C ILE A 194 14.03 2.32 -34.54
N THR A 195 13.83 2.17 -33.23
CA THR A 195 14.36 3.10 -32.21
C THR A 195 15.88 2.99 -32.19
N THR A 196 16.57 4.10 -32.50
CA THR A 196 18.03 4.15 -32.58
C THR A 196 18.67 4.83 -31.38
N GLU A 197 17.95 5.74 -30.72
CA GLU A 197 18.41 6.42 -29.51
C GLU A 197 17.24 6.57 -28.53
N LYS A 198 17.54 6.40 -27.24
CA LYS A 198 16.64 6.65 -26.12
C LYS A 198 17.27 7.65 -25.17
N LYS A 199 16.47 8.52 -24.57
CA LYS A 199 16.87 9.45 -23.51
C LYS A 199 15.98 9.22 -22.31
N LYS A 200 16.59 9.05 -21.13
CA LYS A 200 15.85 9.09 -19.86
C LYS A 200 15.40 10.54 -19.62
N VAL A 201 14.09 10.75 -19.56
CA VAL A 201 13.48 12.01 -19.13
C VAL A 201 13.09 11.83 -17.67
N GLN A 202 13.53 12.76 -16.82
CA GLN A 202 13.18 12.79 -15.41
C GLN A 202 13.08 14.24 -14.96
N GLU A 203 11.87 14.75 -14.81
CA GLU A 203 11.62 16.14 -14.41
C GLU A 203 10.25 16.32 -13.74
N LEU A 204 10.19 17.31 -12.84
CA LEU A 204 8.94 17.74 -12.23
C LEU A 204 8.08 18.46 -13.28
N GLU A 205 6.96 17.87 -13.65
CA GLU A 205 6.01 18.45 -14.60
C GLU A 205 5.06 19.43 -13.91
N TRP A 206 4.49 19.01 -12.78
CA TRP A 206 3.59 19.86 -12.01
C TRP A 206 3.53 19.45 -10.53
N GLU A 207 3.19 20.43 -9.70
CA GLU A 207 2.81 20.22 -8.31
C GLU A 207 1.68 21.17 -7.93
N ALA A 208 0.72 20.69 -7.15
CA ALA A 208 -0.41 21.48 -6.70
C ALA A 208 -0.68 21.24 -5.21
N PRO A 209 -0.94 22.29 -4.41
CA PRO A 209 -1.43 22.13 -3.04
C PRO A 209 -2.66 21.23 -2.96
N VAL A 210 -2.68 20.25 -2.05
CA VAL A 210 -3.88 19.42 -1.82
C VAL A 210 -5.08 20.25 -1.35
N ALA A 211 -4.81 21.39 -0.70
CA ALA A 211 -5.82 22.34 -0.25
C ALA A 211 -6.60 22.97 -1.43
N LEU A 212 -6.00 23.02 -2.62
CA LEU A 212 -6.62 23.56 -3.82
C LEU A 212 -7.38 22.50 -4.63
N VAL A 213 -7.36 21.23 -4.23
CA VAL A 213 -8.19 20.20 -4.89
C VAL A 213 -9.65 20.50 -4.59
N ASP A 214 -10.44 20.81 -5.62
CA ASP A 214 -11.86 21.16 -5.50
C ASP A 214 -12.73 19.90 -5.67
N GLU A 215 -12.52 19.16 -6.75
CA GLU A 215 -13.29 17.95 -7.09
C GLU A 215 -12.34 16.85 -7.56
N ILE A 216 -12.66 15.59 -7.22
CA ILE A 216 -11.99 14.40 -7.75
C ILE A 216 -13.08 13.46 -8.27
N LYS A 217 -12.98 13.05 -9.53
CA LYS A 217 -13.80 11.95 -10.08
C LYS A 217 -12.90 10.76 -10.36
N THR A 218 -13.39 9.59 -9.96
CA THR A 218 -12.74 8.31 -10.21
C THR A 218 -13.47 7.62 -11.35
N SER A 219 -12.73 7.02 -12.28
CA SER A 219 -13.35 6.22 -13.34
C SER A 219 -12.51 4.98 -13.64
N LYS A 220 -13.19 3.95 -14.17
CA LYS A 220 -12.53 2.76 -14.70
C LYS A 220 -12.68 2.72 -16.21
N GLN A 221 -11.57 2.87 -16.91
CA GLN A 221 -11.50 2.91 -18.37
C GLN A 221 -10.80 1.65 -18.91
N GLY A 222 -10.50 1.62 -20.21
CA GLY A 222 -9.84 0.49 -20.85
C GLY A 222 -10.74 -0.69 -21.20
N MET A 223 -10.15 -1.65 -21.92
CA MET A 223 -10.82 -2.90 -22.29
C MET A 223 -11.03 -3.74 -21.02
N MET A 224 -12.30 -3.99 -20.66
CA MET A 224 -12.72 -4.65 -19.41
C MET A 224 -12.64 -3.80 -18.13
N LYS A 225 -12.55 -2.45 -18.21
CA LYS A 225 -12.56 -1.55 -17.04
C LYS A 225 -11.40 -1.82 -16.05
N ASN A 226 -10.22 -2.09 -16.60
CA ASN A 226 -9.00 -2.45 -15.87
C ASN A 226 -8.05 -1.28 -15.62
N GLU A 227 -8.33 -0.10 -16.21
CA GLU A 227 -7.52 1.10 -16.04
C GLU A 227 -8.18 2.00 -14.98
N ASP A 228 -7.46 2.36 -13.92
CA ASP A 228 -7.95 3.20 -12.83
C ASP A 228 -7.56 4.66 -13.08
N HIS A 229 -8.55 5.55 -13.24
CA HIS A 229 -8.32 6.96 -13.60
C HIS A 229 -8.77 7.94 -12.50
N LEU A 230 -8.05 9.05 -12.41
CA LEU A 230 -8.36 10.21 -11.58
C LEU A 230 -8.52 11.46 -12.44
N ASP A 231 -9.69 12.09 -12.35
CA ASP A 231 -9.96 13.43 -12.87
C ASP A 231 -9.99 14.41 -11.70
N ILE A 232 -9.00 15.30 -11.63
CA ILE A 232 -8.85 16.24 -10.52
C ILE A 232 -9.11 17.65 -11.04
N ARG A 233 -10.09 18.35 -10.46
CA ARG A 233 -10.30 19.78 -10.65
C ARG A 233 -9.71 20.55 -9.48
N PHE A 234 -8.97 21.60 -9.77
CA PHE A 234 -8.42 22.52 -8.78
C PHE A 234 -9.18 23.84 -8.75
N ALA A 235 -9.16 24.48 -7.58
CA ALA A 235 -9.58 25.86 -7.40
C ALA A 235 -8.55 26.85 -8.00
N SER A 236 -8.89 28.14 -8.02
CA SER A 236 -7.98 29.21 -8.43
C SER A 236 -6.70 29.20 -7.60
N GLY A 237 -5.55 29.51 -8.24
CA GLY A 237 -4.22 29.50 -7.61
C GLY A 237 -3.43 28.19 -7.78
N ALA A 238 -4.01 27.15 -8.37
CA ALA A 238 -3.28 25.96 -8.79
C ALA A 238 -2.59 26.22 -10.16
N PRO A 239 -1.47 25.54 -10.48
CA PRO A 239 -0.78 25.73 -11.77
C PRO A 239 -1.65 25.33 -12.98
N MET A 240 -2.69 24.55 -12.75
CA MET A 240 -3.61 24.07 -13.77
C MET A 240 -5.00 23.82 -13.18
N GLN A 241 -6.04 23.99 -14.01
CA GLN A 241 -7.43 23.83 -13.57
C GLN A 241 -7.85 22.38 -13.45
N THR A 242 -7.38 21.51 -14.35
CA THR A 242 -7.79 20.10 -14.42
C THR A 242 -6.61 19.21 -14.75
N ILE A 243 -6.59 18.01 -14.18
CA ILE A 243 -5.61 16.97 -14.45
C ILE A 243 -6.35 15.64 -14.66
N HIS A 244 -6.00 14.91 -15.72
CA HIS A 244 -6.42 13.53 -15.93
C HIS A 244 -5.23 12.60 -15.75
N LEU A 245 -5.39 11.57 -14.92
CA LEU A 245 -4.32 10.60 -14.61
C LEU A 245 -4.86 9.19 -14.77
N HIS A 246 -4.10 8.33 -15.44
CA HIS A 246 -4.21 6.88 -15.28
C HIS A 246 -3.19 6.43 -14.22
N ILE A 247 -3.61 5.62 -13.26
CA ILE A 247 -2.76 5.09 -12.20
C ILE A 247 -2.87 3.56 -12.07
N TRP A 248 -1.77 2.92 -11.71
CA TRP A 248 -1.72 1.45 -11.51
C TRP A 248 -2.05 1.04 -10.06
N GLN A 249 -3.01 1.72 -9.45
CA GLN A 249 -3.59 1.40 -8.15
C GLN A 249 -5.08 1.79 -8.14
N PRO A 250 -5.90 1.20 -7.26
CA PRO A 250 -7.32 1.54 -7.17
C PRO A 250 -7.54 3.04 -6.96
N CYS A 251 -8.25 3.67 -7.89
CA CYS A 251 -8.50 5.11 -7.86
C CYS A 251 -9.30 5.55 -6.63
N GLU A 252 -10.16 4.69 -6.09
CA GLU A 252 -10.91 4.96 -4.85
C GLU A 252 -9.99 5.06 -3.62
N THR A 253 -8.86 4.34 -3.61
CA THR A 253 -7.86 4.45 -2.54
C THR A 253 -7.21 5.83 -2.58
N TRP A 254 -6.84 6.30 -3.77
CA TRP A 254 -6.26 7.63 -3.97
C TRP A 254 -7.25 8.75 -3.64
N LEU A 255 -8.50 8.63 -4.06
CA LEU A 255 -9.57 9.55 -3.66
C LEU A 255 -9.65 9.70 -2.13
N ALA A 256 -9.66 8.57 -1.40
CA ALA A 256 -9.71 8.58 0.06
C ALA A 256 -8.47 9.24 0.68
N LEU A 257 -7.27 8.92 0.17
CA LEU A 257 -6.02 9.49 0.66
C LEU A 257 -5.93 11.00 0.42
N ILE A 258 -6.29 11.48 -0.78
CA ILE A 258 -6.26 12.91 -1.10
C ILE A 258 -7.25 13.67 -0.23
N ASN A 259 -8.46 13.14 -0.01
CA ASN A 259 -9.44 13.76 0.87
C ASN A 259 -8.94 13.84 2.33
N ARG A 260 -8.25 12.81 2.81
CA ARG A 260 -7.62 12.81 4.15
C ARG A 260 -6.47 13.81 4.25
N ALA A 261 -5.66 13.97 3.20
CA ALA A 261 -4.62 15.00 3.14
C ALA A 261 -5.24 16.41 3.14
N LYS A 262 -6.25 16.64 2.30
CA LYS A 262 -6.99 17.90 2.22
C LYS A 262 -7.64 18.29 3.55
N SER A 263 -8.18 17.32 4.30
CA SER A 263 -8.75 17.56 5.63
C SER A 263 -7.73 17.64 6.77
N LYS A 264 -6.43 17.49 6.47
CA LYS A 264 -5.33 17.43 7.45
C LYS A 264 -5.47 16.29 8.46
N ASP A 265 -6.19 15.22 8.12
CA ASP A 265 -6.39 14.06 8.98
C ASP A 265 -5.06 13.38 9.34
N PHE A 266 -4.11 13.36 8.41
CA PHE A 266 -2.78 12.80 8.65
C PHE A 266 -2.00 13.50 9.77
N ASP A 267 -2.26 14.79 10.04
CA ASP A 267 -1.59 15.52 11.12
C ASP A 267 -1.85 14.88 12.49
N GLN A 268 -3.02 14.24 12.69
CA GLN A 268 -3.40 13.57 13.95
C GLN A 268 -2.64 12.27 14.20
N THR A 269 -2.14 11.65 13.13
CA THR A 269 -1.46 10.35 13.17
C THR A 269 0.06 10.48 13.07
N ARG A 270 0.60 11.71 13.06
CA ARG A 270 2.05 11.91 12.95
C ARG A 270 2.81 11.30 14.13
N ALA A 271 3.86 10.57 13.80
CA ALA A 271 4.86 10.09 14.74
C ALA A 271 5.90 11.18 15.08
N VAL A 272 6.10 12.12 14.15
CA VAL A 272 6.99 13.27 14.32
C VAL A 272 6.16 14.55 14.35
N ALA A 273 6.23 15.27 15.47
CA ALA A 273 5.51 16.53 15.65
C ALA A 273 5.91 17.55 14.58
N ILE A 274 4.93 18.34 14.14
CA ILE A 274 5.17 19.46 13.22
C ILE A 274 5.83 20.58 14.02
N ASP A 275 6.88 21.18 13.46
CA ASP A 275 7.48 22.38 14.04
C ASP A 275 6.47 23.53 14.03
N GLN A 276 6.12 24.02 15.22
CA GLN A 276 5.16 25.12 15.37
C GLN A 276 5.65 26.41 14.70
N ALA A 277 6.97 26.64 14.64
CA ALA A 277 7.52 27.79 13.93
C ALA A 277 7.23 27.72 12.43
N ALA A 278 7.26 26.53 11.82
CA ALA A 278 6.89 26.33 10.42
C ALA A 278 5.39 26.56 10.19
N VAL A 279 4.54 26.24 11.16
CA VAL A 279 3.09 26.52 11.11
C VAL A 279 2.82 28.01 11.22
N ASP A 280 3.50 28.71 12.11
CA ASP A 280 3.26 30.13 12.34
C ASP A 280 3.76 31.00 11.18
N LYS A 281 4.84 30.59 10.50
CA LYS A 281 5.32 31.24 9.26
C LYS A 281 4.31 31.22 8.13
N VAL A 282 3.44 30.22 8.04
CA VAL A 282 2.37 30.22 7.02
C VAL A 282 1.45 31.43 7.17
N LYS A 283 1.33 31.97 8.39
CA LYS A 283 0.48 33.14 8.69
C LYS A 283 1.18 34.48 8.49
N SER A 284 2.49 34.50 8.19
CA SER A 284 3.25 35.75 8.02
C SER A 284 3.08 36.39 6.65
N LEU A 285 2.45 35.68 5.69
CA LEU A 285 2.18 36.25 4.37
C LEU A 285 1.31 37.52 4.51
N PRO A 286 1.77 38.67 4.01
CA PRO A 286 0.96 39.89 4.03
C PRO A 286 -0.27 39.73 3.14
N SER A 287 -1.38 40.40 3.48
CA SER A 287 -2.59 40.38 2.66
C SER A 287 -2.42 41.05 1.29
N GLN A 288 -1.41 41.90 1.14
CA GLN A 288 -1.08 42.62 -0.10
C GLN A 288 0.40 42.51 -0.42
N CYS A 289 0.70 42.44 -1.72
CA CYS A 289 2.06 42.48 -2.22
C CYS A 289 2.71 43.83 -1.89
N PRO A 290 3.85 43.83 -1.17
CA PRO A 290 4.52 45.09 -0.80
C PRO A 290 5.08 45.84 -2.02
N SER A 291 5.22 45.18 -3.18
CA SER A 291 5.75 45.80 -4.40
C SER A 291 4.68 46.35 -5.33
N CYS A 292 3.50 45.72 -5.44
CA CYS A 292 2.47 46.13 -6.40
C CYS A 292 1.08 46.39 -5.80
N GLY A 293 0.90 46.15 -4.49
CA GLY A 293 -0.38 46.33 -3.80
C GLY A 293 -1.47 45.31 -4.13
N ALA A 294 -1.20 44.34 -5.01
CA ALA A 294 -2.16 43.29 -5.34
C ALA A 294 -2.47 42.42 -4.11
N ASN A 295 -3.72 41.98 -3.97
CA ASN A 295 -4.10 41.05 -2.91
C ASN A 295 -3.36 39.72 -3.07
N LEU A 296 -2.93 39.14 -1.95
CA LEU A 296 -2.29 37.83 -1.93
C LEU A 296 -3.20 36.84 -1.22
N ASP A 297 -3.89 36.04 -2.02
CA ASP A 297 -4.82 34.99 -1.59
C ASP A 297 -4.31 33.57 -1.91
N GLN A 298 -3.09 33.47 -2.44
CA GLN A 298 -2.44 32.19 -2.74
C GLN A 298 -2.22 31.34 -1.50
N VAL A 299 -2.30 30.02 -1.67
CA VAL A 299 -2.07 29.06 -0.59
C VAL A 299 -0.58 28.99 -0.24
N VAL A 300 -0.27 29.25 1.02
CA VAL A 300 1.07 29.08 1.58
C VAL A 300 1.19 27.71 2.24
N LEU A 301 2.23 26.97 1.87
CA LEU A 301 2.52 25.65 2.42
C LEU A 301 3.45 25.77 3.63
N ARG A 302 3.28 24.86 4.60
CA ARG A 302 4.18 24.73 5.75
C ARG A 302 5.58 24.40 5.24
N GLY A 303 6.56 25.14 5.74
CA GLY A 303 7.96 25.01 5.34
C GLY A 303 8.37 25.86 4.15
N GLN A 304 7.47 26.60 3.49
CA GLN A 304 7.88 27.61 2.52
C GLN A 304 8.61 28.77 3.21
N GLU A 305 9.71 29.22 2.61
CA GLU A 305 10.49 30.37 3.09
C GLU A 305 10.19 31.65 2.31
N GLN A 306 9.67 31.50 1.11
CA GLN A 306 9.34 32.61 0.23
C GLN A 306 8.17 32.28 -0.67
N VAL A 307 7.47 33.33 -1.08
CA VAL A 307 6.31 33.26 -1.94
C VAL A 307 6.46 34.31 -3.04
N LYS A 308 6.15 33.95 -4.28
CA LYS A 308 6.22 34.85 -5.43
C LYS A 308 4.84 35.47 -5.68
N CYS A 309 4.75 36.79 -5.81
CA CYS A 309 3.52 37.45 -6.21
C CYS A 309 3.15 37.07 -7.65
N GLU A 310 1.97 36.50 -7.86
CA GLU A 310 1.51 36.07 -9.19
C GLU A 310 1.33 37.24 -10.17
N TYR A 311 1.08 38.46 -9.67
CA TYR A 311 0.83 39.64 -10.50
C TYR A 311 2.08 40.36 -11.00
N CYS A 312 3.10 40.51 -10.14
CA CYS A 312 4.31 41.29 -10.47
C CYS A 312 5.61 40.50 -10.34
N GLY A 313 5.55 39.25 -9.87
CA GLY A 313 6.73 38.39 -9.69
C GLY A 313 7.61 38.73 -8.49
N PHE A 314 7.24 39.72 -7.67
CA PHE A 314 8.00 40.08 -6.47
C PHE A 314 8.08 38.91 -5.47
N VAL A 315 9.27 38.65 -4.94
CA VAL A 315 9.52 37.56 -3.98
C VAL A 315 9.39 38.08 -2.56
N ILE A 316 8.45 37.53 -1.82
CA ILE A 316 8.12 37.88 -0.43
C ILE A 316 8.72 36.79 0.46
N ARG A 317 9.54 37.17 1.43
CA ARG A 317 10.06 36.24 2.45
C ARG A 317 9.04 36.09 3.57
N LEU A 318 8.85 34.87 4.05
CA LEU A 318 7.93 34.50 5.13
C LEU A 318 8.61 34.47 6.50
#